data_AF-A0A3A5JTE5-F1
#
_entry.id   AF-A0A3A5JTE5-F1
#
_cell.length_a   1.000
_cell.length_b   1.000
_cell.length_c   1.000
_cell.angle_alpha   90.00
_cell.angle_beta   90.00
_cell.angle_gamma   90.00
#
_symmetry.space_group_name_H-M   'P 1'
#
loop_
_entity.id
_entity.type
_entity.pdbx_description
1 polymer ?
#
loop_
_entity_poly.entity_id
_entity_poly.type
_entity_poly.pdbx_seq_one_letter_code
_entity_poly.pdbx_strand_id
1 'polypeptide(L)'
;MVPAVPPAMAYTLLVATGSILALVGCAAVFLPDRRPVAFAKELVRTDWKYLGVAWLVTAGVNEVAHQFHAPGTFTWVIYEVEGSLVANVQTIANPALTAFFIAIYLIGLPTIVLFTYFKVKAHDEHESRRYALGYLTLVSLAVPFFIFVPVGIPSLYAPAEVRPLAFGVDPVITAGMFATDTMVKALPSLHTGLAALAVLYARKATRRYTVFATGLAATVVLSTFYLGIHWFVDAAFALVLVGVAYVISRRVDPERVLPVPDFFGLRPKVLSPDRETE
;
A
#
# COMPACT_ATOMS: atom_id res chain seq x y z
N MET A 1 1.65 -20.31 33.43
CA MET A 1 1.95 -18.95 32.91
C MET A 1 1.69 -18.97 31.42
N VAL A 2 0.80 -18.12 30.91
CA VAL A 2 0.64 -17.94 29.46
C VAL A 2 1.89 -17.21 28.97
N PRO A 3 2.62 -17.71 27.96
CA PRO A 3 3.79 -17.01 27.44
C PRO A 3 3.38 -15.63 26.92
N ALA A 4 4.16 -14.60 27.25
CA ALA A 4 3.93 -13.26 26.75
C ALA A 4 4.03 -13.25 25.21
N VAL A 5 3.09 -12.61 24.54
CA VAL A 5 3.10 -12.43 23.09
C VAL A 5 4.33 -11.60 22.69
N PRO A 6 5.18 -12.07 21.75
CA PRO A 6 6.31 -11.28 21.28
C PRO A 6 5.86 -9.92 20.68
N PRO A 7 6.59 -8.81 20.89
CA PRO A 7 6.16 -7.48 20.42
C PRO A 7 5.86 -7.41 18.92
N ALA A 8 6.66 -8.05 18.06
CA ALA A 8 6.40 -8.10 16.62
C ALA A 8 5.09 -8.86 16.27
N MET A 9 4.74 -9.90 17.04
CA MET A 9 3.48 -10.62 16.89
C MET A 9 2.30 -9.76 17.36
N ALA A 10 2.45 -9.05 18.48
CA ALA A 10 1.44 -8.10 18.96
C ALA A 10 1.18 -6.98 17.93
N TYR A 11 2.24 -6.43 17.32
CA TYR A 11 2.14 -5.44 16.25
C TYR A 11 1.36 -5.98 15.05
N THR A 12 1.72 -7.17 14.57
CA THR A 12 1.05 -7.80 13.42
C THR A 12 -0.44 -7.99 13.71
N LEU A 13 -0.79 -8.49 14.90
CA LEU A 13 -2.18 -8.68 15.32
C LEU A 13 -2.93 -7.34 15.42
N LEU A 14 -2.31 -6.30 15.95
CA LEU A 14 -2.89 -4.97 16.07
C LEU A 14 -3.22 -4.38 14.69
N VAL A 15 -2.24 -4.40 13.78
CA VAL A 15 -2.42 -3.88 12.42
C VAL A 15 -3.45 -4.70 11.64
N ALA A 16 -3.39 -6.03 11.73
CA ALA A 16 -4.34 -6.91 11.06
C ALA A 16 -5.77 -6.71 11.57
N THR A 17 -5.96 -6.67 12.89
CA THR A 17 -7.28 -6.48 13.51
C THR A 17 -7.85 -5.11 13.15
N GLY A 18 -7.04 -4.04 13.29
CA GLY A 18 -7.45 -2.69 12.93
C GLY A 18 -7.83 -2.58 11.44
N SER A 19 -7.05 -3.19 10.56
CA SER A 19 -7.33 -3.23 9.11
C SER A 19 -8.60 -4.00 8.80
N ILE A 20 -8.84 -5.16 9.42
CA ILE A 20 -10.07 -5.94 9.22
C ILE A 20 -11.29 -5.14 9.67
N LEU A 21 -11.25 -4.51 10.84
CA LEU A 21 -12.34 -3.67 11.33
C LEU A 21 -12.62 -2.50 10.39
N ALA A 22 -11.58 -1.83 9.89
CA ALA A 22 -11.71 -0.74 8.93
C ALA A 22 -12.28 -1.21 7.58
N LEU A 23 -11.87 -2.40 7.09
CA LEU A 23 -12.42 -3.03 5.89
C LEU A 23 -13.90 -3.38 6.05
N VAL A 24 -14.29 -3.94 7.19
CA VAL A 24 -15.70 -4.24 7.51
C VAL A 24 -16.53 -2.96 7.56
N GLY A 25 -16.01 -1.91 8.20
CA GLY A 25 -16.66 -0.58 8.22
C GLY A 25 -16.83 -0.01 6.81
N CYS A 26 -15.79 -0.10 5.97
CA CYS A 26 -15.89 0.31 4.57
C CYS A 26 -16.92 -0.52 3.78
N ALA A 27 -16.97 -1.83 3.99
CA ALA A 27 -17.93 -2.71 3.34
C ALA A 27 -19.37 -2.35 3.74
N ALA A 28 -19.64 -2.12 5.02
CA ALA A 28 -20.95 -1.69 5.50
C ALA A 28 -21.41 -0.35 4.87
N VAL A 29 -20.49 0.57 4.61
CA VAL A 29 -20.81 1.90 4.05
C VAL A 29 -20.91 1.89 2.52
N PHE A 30 -20.00 1.18 1.83
CA PHE A 30 -19.83 1.29 0.37
C PHE A 30 -20.30 0.06 -0.40
N LEU A 31 -20.64 -1.04 0.28
CA LEU A 31 -21.14 -2.29 -0.29
C LEU A 31 -22.32 -2.86 0.54
N PRO A 32 -23.37 -2.07 0.87
CA PRO A 32 -24.43 -2.49 1.79
C PRO A 32 -25.24 -3.69 1.32
N ASP A 33 -25.40 -3.87 0.00
CA ASP A 33 -26.26 -4.91 -0.59
C ASP A 33 -25.53 -6.24 -0.85
N ARG A 34 -24.24 -6.34 -0.48
CA ARG A 34 -23.42 -7.53 -0.79
C ARG A 34 -23.67 -8.65 0.20
N ARG A 35 -23.92 -9.85 -0.34
CA ARG A 35 -24.06 -11.07 0.47
C ARG A 35 -22.67 -11.57 0.91
N PRO A 36 -22.35 -11.58 2.21
CA PRO A 36 -21.01 -11.90 2.70
C PRO A 36 -20.56 -13.32 2.35
N VAL A 37 -21.49 -14.28 2.31
CA VAL A 37 -21.20 -15.68 1.93
C VAL A 37 -20.76 -15.80 0.47
N ALA A 38 -21.40 -15.07 -0.44
CA ALA A 38 -21.03 -15.08 -1.86
C ALA A 38 -19.64 -14.46 -2.05
N PHE A 39 -19.37 -13.36 -1.35
CA PHE A 39 -18.07 -12.70 -1.36
C PHE A 39 -16.95 -13.61 -0.85
N ALA A 40 -17.15 -14.29 0.29
CA ALA A 40 -16.18 -15.24 0.82
C ALA A 40 -15.91 -16.40 -0.15
N LYS A 41 -16.96 -16.90 -0.82
CA LYS A 41 -16.83 -17.96 -1.83
C LYS A 41 -15.99 -17.52 -3.03
N GLU A 42 -16.16 -16.29 -3.50
CA GLU A 42 -15.34 -15.71 -4.58
C GLU A 42 -13.89 -15.45 -4.14
N LEU A 43 -13.70 -14.99 -2.91
CA LEU A 43 -12.37 -14.75 -2.35
C LEU A 43 -11.52 -16.03 -2.39
N VAL A 44 -12.10 -17.14 -1.92
CA VAL A 44 -11.46 -18.47 -1.89
C VAL A 44 -11.30 -19.09 -3.27
N ARG A 45 -12.16 -18.74 -4.25
CA ARG A 45 -12.08 -19.31 -5.59
C ARG A 45 -11.11 -18.58 -6.51
N THR A 46 -11.15 -17.24 -6.48
CA THR A 46 -10.55 -16.41 -7.52
C THR A 46 -9.65 -15.31 -6.96
N ASP A 47 -10.13 -14.53 -5.99
CA ASP A 47 -9.39 -13.31 -5.59
C ASP A 47 -8.07 -13.61 -4.89
N TRP A 48 -7.97 -14.72 -4.15
CA TRP A 48 -6.74 -15.13 -3.49
C TRP A 48 -5.58 -15.32 -4.47
N LYS A 49 -5.83 -15.64 -5.74
CA LYS A 49 -4.77 -15.79 -6.75
C LYS A 49 -4.09 -14.45 -7.00
N TYR A 50 -4.88 -13.39 -7.17
CA TYR A 50 -4.37 -12.04 -7.41
C TYR A 50 -3.79 -11.41 -6.14
N LEU A 51 -4.53 -11.50 -5.03
CA LEU A 51 -4.12 -10.93 -3.74
C LEU A 51 -2.95 -11.70 -3.14
N GLY A 52 -2.92 -13.01 -3.30
CA GLY A 52 -1.83 -13.88 -2.85
C GLY A 52 -0.54 -13.64 -3.62
N VAL A 53 -0.61 -13.43 -4.94
CA VAL A 53 0.56 -13.03 -5.74
C VAL A 53 1.04 -11.64 -5.36
N ALA A 54 0.13 -10.68 -5.19
CA ALA A 54 0.46 -9.35 -4.68
C ALA A 54 1.18 -9.43 -3.33
N TRP A 55 0.68 -10.25 -2.41
CA TRP A 55 1.30 -10.48 -1.11
C TRP A 55 2.67 -11.15 -1.24
N LEU A 56 2.80 -12.21 -2.04
CA LEU A 56 4.07 -12.93 -2.26
C LEU A 56 5.14 -12.02 -2.88
N VAL A 57 4.77 -11.20 -3.86
CA VAL A 57 5.70 -10.24 -4.47
C VAL A 57 6.13 -9.23 -3.42
N THR A 58 5.21 -8.62 -2.68
CA THR A 58 5.56 -7.65 -1.63
C THR A 58 6.42 -8.27 -0.52
N ALA A 59 6.13 -9.51 -0.11
CA ALA A 59 6.93 -10.26 0.84
C ALA A 59 8.34 -10.54 0.30
N GLY A 60 8.44 -10.97 -0.97
CA GLY A 60 9.71 -11.18 -1.65
C GLY A 60 10.53 -9.90 -1.81
N VAL A 61 9.89 -8.77 -2.13
CA VAL A 61 10.56 -7.46 -2.18
C VAL A 61 11.15 -7.10 -0.82
N ASN A 62 10.40 -7.30 0.26
CA ASN A 62 10.91 -7.06 1.61
C ASN A 62 12.09 -7.97 1.94
N GLU A 63 11.99 -9.26 1.65
CA GLU A 63 13.07 -10.22 1.90
C GLU A 63 14.35 -9.87 1.13
N VAL A 64 14.21 -9.58 -0.17
CA VAL A 64 15.34 -9.16 -1.02
C VAL A 64 15.98 -7.89 -0.46
N ALA A 65 15.18 -6.90 -0.07
CA ALA A 65 15.71 -5.67 0.52
C ALA A 65 16.39 -5.89 1.88
N HIS A 66 15.95 -6.87 2.68
CA HIS A 66 16.63 -7.24 3.93
C HIS A 66 17.97 -7.95 3.68
N GLN A 67 18.10 -8.69 2.58
CA GLN A 67 19.34 -9.41 2.25
C GLN A 67 20.38 -8.51 1.58
N PHE A 68 19.95 -7.52 0.79
CA PHE A 68 20.84 -6.60 0.10
C PHE A 68 21.29 -5.44 1.01
N HIS A 69 22.56 -5.48 1.41
CA HIS A 69 23.20 -4.41 2.15
C HIS A 69 24.09 -3.59 1.22
N ALA A 70 23.66 -2.38 0.87
CA ALA A 70 24.53 -1.44 0.18
C ALA A 70 25.59 -0.88 1.15
N PRO A 71 26.82 -0.56 0.68
CA PRO A 71 27.87 0.02 1.52
C PRO A 71 27.52 1.39 2.10
N GLY A 72 26.55 2.08 1.50
CA GLY A 72 26.07 3.40 1.91
C GLY A 72 24.71 3.71 1.30
N THR A 73 24.10 4.82 1.72
CA THR A 73 22.81 5.30 1.21
C THR A 73 22.96 6.56 0.36
N PHE A 74 21.96 6.84 -0.46
CA PHE A 74 21.86 8.06 -1.27
C PHE A 74 21.01 9.14 -0.59
N THR A 75 20.81 9.04 0.73
CA THR A 75 19.96 9.94 1.51
C THR A 75 20.40 11.40 1.41
N TRP A 76 21.71 11.64 1.34
CA TRP A 76 22.29 12.98 1.20
C TRP A 76 21.83 13.67 -0.09
N VAL A 77 21.70 12.94 -1.21
CA VAL A 77 21.23 13.49 -2.49
C VAL A 77 19.79 13.99 -2.34
N ILE A 78 18.95 13.20 -1.69
CA ILE A 78 17.55 13.57 -1.46
C ILE A 78 17.48 14.80 -0.54
N TYR A 79 18.29 14.85 0.51
CA TYR A 79 18.34 16.00 1.40
C TYR A 79 18.88 17.27 0.73
N GLU A 80 19.86 17.18 -0.17
CA GLU A 80 20.34 18.35 -0.94
C GLU A 80 19.25 18.95 -1.84
N VAL A 81 18.36 18.12 -2.37
CA VAL A 81 17.22 18.57 -3.19
C VAL A 81 16.08 19.12 -2.34
N GLU A 82 15.75 18.44 -1.24
CA GLU A 82 14.55 18.72 -0.45
C GLU A 82 14.78 19.69 0.72
N GLY A 83 15.96 19.65 1.33
CA GLY A 83 16.30 20.35 2.56
C GLY A 83 15.41 19.92 3.73
N SER A 84 15.04 20.90 4.57
CA SER A 84 14.31 20.69 5.82
C SER A 84 12.77 20.68 5.67
N LEU A 85 12.24 20.40 4.47
CA LEU A 85 10.78 20.43 4.25
C LEU A 85 10.01 19.49 5.17
N VAL A 86 10.51 18.27 5.40
CA VAL A 86 9.90 17.33 6.37
C VAL A 86 9.94 17.89 7.80
N ALA A 87 11.03 18.54 8.20
CA ALA A 87 11.14 19.13 9.54
C ALA A 87 10.10 20.24 9.76
N ASN A 88 9.81 21.03 8.71
CA ASN A 88 8.76 22.05 8.76
C ASN A 88 7.37 21.45 9.03
N VAL A 89 7.06 20.27 8.49
CA VAL A 89 5.79 19.57 8.78
C VAL A 89 5.69 19.21 10.26
N GLN A 90 6.79 18.91 10.93
CA GLN A 90 6.77 18.51 12.35
C GLN A 90 6.63 19.68 13.34
N THR A 91 6.59 20.92 12.85
CA THR A 91 6.34 22.09 13.71
C THR A 91 4.95 22.07 14.36
N ILE A 92 3.97 21.42 13.71
CA ILE A 92 2.61 21.25 14.24
C ILE A 92 2.45 19.98 15.11
N ALA A 93 3.53 19.22 15.31
CA ALA A 93 3.43 17.91 15.90
C ALA A 93 3.10 17.94 17.40
N ASN A 94 2.12 17.12 17.78
CA ASN A 94 1.67 16.94 19.15
C ASN A 94 1.22 15.48 19.38
N PRO A 95 1.12 15.00 20.63
CA PRO A 95 0.83 13.59 20.91
C PRO A 95 -0.46 13.06 20.27
N ALA A 96 -1.55 13.83 20.29
CA ALA A 96 -2.84 13.41 19.74
C ALA A 96 -2.76 13.26 18.21
N LEU A 97 -2.15 14.24 17.54
CA LEU A 97 -1.96 14.20 16.09
C LEU A 97 -1.00 13.09 15.66
N THR A 98 0.03 12.80 16.46
CA THR A 98 0.94 11.67 16.25
C THR A 98 0.20 10.34 16.35
N ALA A 99 -0.60 10.12 17.39
CA ALA A 99 -1.41 8.90 17.51
C ALA A 99 -2.37 8.72 16.32
N PHE A 100 -3.02 9.80 15.88
CA PHE A 100 -3.87 9.81 14.69
C PHE A 100 -3.10 9.41 13.43
N PHE A 101 -1.96 10.04 13.14
CA PHE A 101 -1.18 9.74 11.94
C PHE A 101 -0.54 8.35 11.96
N ILE A 102 -0.16 7.84 13.13
CA ILE A 102 0.26 6.43 13.28
C ILE A 102 -0.89 5.49 12.89
N ALA A 103 -2.11 5.74 13.38
CA ALA A 103 -3.26 4.92 13.03
C ALA A 103 -3.56 4.97 11.52
N ILE A 104 -3.52 6.16 10.91
CA ILE A 104 -3.71 6.31 9.46
C ILE A 104 -2.61 5.61 8.67
N TYR A 105 -1.36 5.73 9.10
CA TYR A 105 -0.23 5.07 8.44
C TYR A 105 -0.37 3.54 8.47
N LEU A 106 -0.63 2.98 9.65
CA LEU A 106 -0.67 1.53 9.86
C LEU A 106 -1.95 0.87 9.34
N ILE A 107 -3.11 1.53 9.48
CA ILE A 107 -4.42 0.95 9.17
C ILE A 107 -5.01 1.56 7.90
N GLY A 108 -4.83 2.85 7.66
CA GLY A 108 -5.42 3.56 6.53
C GLY A 108 -4.91 3.08 5.18
N LEU A 109 -3.58 2.86 5.04
CA LEU A 109 -3.01 2.33 3.80
C LEU A 109 -3.54 0.92 3.45
N PRO A 110 -3.39 -0.12 4.29
CA PRO A 110 -3.90 -1.45 3.93
C PRO A 110 -5.40 -1.44 3.67
N THR A 111 -6.16 -0.61 4.39
CA THR A 111 -7.59 -0.42 4.16
C THR A 111 -7.87 0.11 2.76
N ILE A 112 -7.29 1.25 2.36
CA ILE A 112 -7.59 1.82 1.04
C ILE A 112 -7.11 0.91 -0.09
N VAL A 113 -5.95 0.27 0.06
CA VAL A 113 -5.36 -0.60 -0.97
C VAL A 113 -6.23 -1.84 -1.20
N LEU A 114 -6.58 -2.58 -0.15
CA LEU A 114 -7.39 -3.79 -0.25
C LEU A 114 -8.84 -3.48 -0.58
N PHE A 115 -9.44 -2.48 0.06
CA PHE A 115 -10.84 -2.15 -0.17
C PHE A 115 -11.08 -1.64 -1.59
N THR A 116 -10.12 -0.91 -2.18
CA THR A 116 -10.24 -0.46 -3.58
C THR A 116 -10.38 -1.64 -4.53
N TYR A 117 -9.60 -2.72 -4.34
CA TYR A 117 -9.73 -3.93 -5.17
C TYR A 117 -11.17 -4.45 -5.14
N PHE A 118 -11.72 -4.68 -3.94
CA PHE A 118 -13.07 -5.22 -3.80
C PHE A 118 -14.15 -4.26 -4.27
N LYS A 119 -13.99 -2.96 -4.00
CA LYS A 119 -14.94 -1.94 -4.44
C LYS A 119 -14.92 -1.78 -5.95
N VAL A 120 -13.77 -1.83 -6.60
CA VAL A 120 -13.69 -1.80 -8.08
C VAL A 120 -14.26 -3.08 -8.66
N LYS A 121 -13.89 -4.25 -8.12
CA LYS A 121 -14.44 -5.55 -8.54
C LYS A 121 -15.96 -5.57 -8.48
N ALA A 122 -16.52 -4.90 -7.47
CA ALA A 122 -17.95 -4.79 -7.30
C ALA A 122 -18.67 -4.08 -8.47
N HIS A 123 -17.97 -3.24 -9.24
CA HIS A 123 -18.53 -2.52 -10.40
C HIS A 123 -18.04 -3.14 -11.70
N ASP A 124 -16.77 -3.51 -11.76
CA ASP A 124 -16.12 -4.11 -12.93
C ASP A 124 -14.96 -5.02 -12.47
N GLU A 125 -15.14 -6.33 -12.65
CA GLU A 125 -14.16 -7.35 -12.29
C GLU A 125 -12.87 -7.26 -13.14
N HIS A 126 -12.99 -6.87 -14.41
CA HIS A 126 -11.82 -6.72 -15.25
C HIS A 126 -10.97 -5.52 -14.81
N GLU A 127 -11.60 -4.43 -14.40
CA GLU A 127 -10.89 -3.27 -13.83
C GLU A 127 -10.20 -3.59 -12.50
N SER A 128 -10.74 -4.50 -11.66
CA SER A 128 -10.04 -4.92 -10.44
C SER A 128 -8.81 -5.77 -10.72
N ARG A 129 -8.84 -6.59 -11.78
CA ARG A 129 -7.66 -7.34 -12.24
C ARG A 129 -6.59 -6.39 -12.79
N ARG A 130 -6.99 -5.34 -13.52
CA ARG A 130 -6.06 -4.28 -13.94
C ARG A 130 -5.48 -3.53 -12.75
N TYR A 131 -6.26 -3.26 -11.71
CA TYR A 131 -5.75 -2.68 -10.47
C TYR A 131 -4.69 -3.58 -9.81
N ALA A 132 -4.94 -4.89 -9.72
CA ALA A 132 -3.96 -5.84 -9.21
C ALA A 132 -2.67 -5.88 -10.05
N LEU A 133 -2.79 -5.81 -11.39
CA LEU A 133 -1.63 -5.69 -12.27
C LEU A 133 -0.87 -4.38 -12.04
N GLY A 134 -1.60 -3.27 -11.87
CA GLY A 134 -1.00 -1.96 -11.56
C GLY A 134 -0.25 -1.98 -10.23
N TYR A 135 -0.81 -2.62 -9.20
CA TYR A 135 -0.16 -2.82 -7.90
C TYR A 135 1.17 -3.58 -8.09
N LEU A 136 1.11 -4.73 -8.76
CA LEU A 136 2.27 -5.58 -8.97
C LEU A 136 3.35 -4.89 -9.80
N THR A 137 2.94 -4.16 -10.83
CA THR A 137 3.83 -3.36 -11.66
C THR A 137 4.52 -2.28 -10.83
N LEU A 138 3.77 -1.53 -10.03
CA LEU A 138 4.32 -0.46 -9.19
C LEU A 138 5.32 -1.00 -8.15
N VAL A 139 4.95 -2.06 -7.43
CA VAL A 139 5.83 -2.70 -6.44
C VAL A 139 7.10 -3.22 -7.12
N SER A 140 6.97 -3.86 -8.28
CA SER A 140 8.12 -4.37 -9.03
C SER A 140 9.03 -3.25 -9.54
N LEU A 141 8.45 -2.12 -10.00
CA LEU A 141 9.21 -0.95 -10.43
C LEU A 141 9.97 -0.28 -9.29
N ALA A 142 9.54 -0.44 -8.03
CA ALA A 142 10.24 0.10 -6.87
C ALA A 142 11.50 -0.70 -6.49
N VAL A 143 11.52 -2.01 -6.77
CA VAL A 143 12.60 -2.93 -6.36
C VAL A 143 14.01 -2.46 -6.76
N PRO A 144 14.27 -2.05 -8.02
CA PRO A 144 15.61 -1.60 -8.40
C PRO A 144 16.08 -0.40 -7.57
N PHE A 145 15.18 0.50 -7.16
CA PHE A 145 15.55 1.65 -6.33
C PHE A 145 15.88 1.23 -4.90
N PHE A 146 15.13 0.28 -4.32
CA PHE A 146 15.45 -0.24 -2.99
C PHE A 146 16.81 -0.93 -2.93
N ILE A 147 17.23 -1.58 -4.01
CA ILE A 147 18.49 -2.32 -4.06
C ILE A 147 19.67 -1.41 -4.46
N PHE A 148 19.52 -0.63 -5.52
CA PHE A 148 20.63 0.11 -6.13
C PHE A 148 20.71 1.57 -5.67
N VAL A 149 19.61 2.14 -5.16
CA VAL A 149 19.53 3.52 -4.69
C VAL A 149 18.86 3.58 -3.31
N PRO A 150 19.39 2.87 -2.29
CA PRO A 150 18.78 2.87 -0.97
C PRO A 150 18.81 4.28 -0.37
N VAL A 151 17.66 4.72 0.14
CA VAL A 151 17.46 6.04 0.75
C VAL A 151 16.89 5.83 2.14
N GLY A 152 17.62 6.33 3.14
CA GLY A 152 17.22 6.35 4.54
C GLY A 152 16.01 7.26 4.77
N ILE A 153 15.21 6.91 5.78
CA ILE A 153 14.12 7.77 6.21
C ILE A 153 14.64 9.09 6.82
N PRO A 154 13.89 10.21 6.69
CA PRO A 154 14.33 11.52 7.19
C PRO A 154 14.65 11.53 8.69
N SER A 155 13.85 10.85 9.51
CA SER A 155 14.03 10.83 10.96
C SER A 155 15.27 10.09 11.46
N LEU A 156 15.96 9.34 10.59
CA LEU A 156 17.25 8.70 10.89
C LEU A 156 18.42 9.38 10.17
N TYR A 157 18.17 10.47 9.44
CA TYR A 157 19.20 11.27 8.78
C TYR A 157 19.46 12.53 9.60
N ALA A 158 20.54 12.54 10.39
CA ALA A 158 20.83 13.60 11.36
C ALA A 158 20.76 15.03 10.79
N PRO A 159 21.29 15.33 9.57
CA PRO A 159 21.17 16.66 8.99
C PRO A 159 19.73 17.13 8.72
N ALA A 160 18.77 16.22 8.64
CA ALA A 160 17.37 16.59 8.38
C ALA A 160 16.69 17.24 9.59
N GLU A 161 17.22 17.05 10.81
CA GLU A 161 16.62 17.53 12.07
C GLU A 161 15.17 17.06 12.27
N VAL A 162 14.80 15.91 11.71
CA VAL A 162 13.46 15.33 11.80
C VAL A 162 13.38 14.39 13.00
N ARG A 163 12.33 14.53 13.81
CA ARG A 163 12.08 13.65 14.96
C ARG A 163 11.47 12.31 14.51
N PRO A 164 11.88 11.17 15.10
CA PRO A 164 11.31 9.86 14.83
C PRO A 164 9.95 9.64 15.52
N LEU A 165 8.93 10.40 15.12
CA LEU A 165 7.63 10.41 15.82
C LEU A 165 6.93 9.05 15.83
N ALA A 166 7.15 8.21 14.81
CA ALA A 166 6.58 6.86 14.75
C ALA A 166 7.15 5.92 15.82
N PHE A 167 8.39 6.15 16.29
CA PHE A 167 9.10 5.23 17.18
C PHE A 167 9.03 5.64 18.67
N GLY A 168 8.36 6.75 18.97
CA GLY A 168 8.31 7.33 20.31
C GLY A 168 7.03 7.08 21.11
N VAL A 169 6.02 6.41 20.54
CA VAL A 169 4.68 6.30 21.15
C VAL A 169 4.45 5.00 21.89
N ASP A 170 4.75 3.85 21.27
CA ASP A 170 4.48 2.54 21.84
C ASP A 170 5.57 1.53 21.46
N PRO A 171 6.17 0.79 22.43
CA PRO A 171 7.22 -0.19 22.16
C PRO A 171 6.83 -1.30 21.17
N VAL A 172 5.56 -1.70 21.13
CA VAL A 172 5.03 -2.69 20.18
C VAL A 172 5.07 -2.13 18.77
N ILE A 173 4.68 -0.87 18.59
CA ILE A 173 4.71 -0.19 17.28
C ILE A 173 6.16 -0.06 16.81
N THR A 174 7.05 0.41 17.68
CA THR A 174 8.47 0.54 17.37
C THR A 174 9.09 -0.80 16.98
N ALA A 175 8.90 -1.84 17.80
CA ALA A 175 9.44 -3.17 17.53
C ALA A 175 8.86 -3.76 16.23
N GLY A 176 7.58 -3.55 15.98
CA GLY A 176 6.90 -3.99 14.75
C GLY A 176 7.44 -3.33 13.49
N MET A 177 7.60 -2.01 13.49
CA MET A 177 8.13 -1.28 12.34
C MET A 177 9.56 -1.69 12.00
N PHE A 178 10.43 -1.83 13.00
CA PHE A 178 11.80 -2.33 12.79
C PHE A 178 11.85 -3.82 12.39
N ALA A 179 10.83 -4.60 12.73
CA ALA A 179 10.73 -5.99 12.30
C ALA A 179 10.27 -6.16 10.84
N THR A 180 9.58 -5.16 10.27
CA THR A 180 9.02 -5.26 8.90
C THR A 180 9.67 -4.33 7.89
N ASP A 181 10.56 -3.44 8.30
CA ASP A 181 11.21 -2.49 7.40
C ASP A 181 12.68 -2.21 7.79
N THR A 182 13.51 -2.06 6.76
CA THR A 182 14.96 -1.81 6.83
C THR A 182 15.33 -0.36 7.13
N MET A 183 14.36 0.58 7.12
CA MET A 183 14.52 2.03 7.23
C MET A 183 15.33 2.71 6.12
N VAL A 184 15.76 1.97 5.10
CA VAL A 184 16.51 2.46 3.92
C VAL A 184 15.77 2.28 2.59
N LYS A 185 14.45 2.09 2.66
CA LYS A 185 13.53 1.92 1.52
C LYS A 185 12.63 3.14 1.28
N ALA A 186 13.09 4.35 1.60
CA ALA A 186 12.25 5.54 1.45
C ALA A 186 11.90 5.85 -0.02
N LEU A 187 12.87 5.66 -0.95
CA LEU A 187 12.71 5.94 -2.37
C LEU A 187 12.44 4.67 -3.20
N PRO A 188 11.36 4.61 -3.99
CA PRO A 188 10.19 5.50 -4.01
C PRO A 188 9.19 5.20 -2.90
N SER A 189 8.37 6.18 -2.51
CA SER A 189 7.33 5.96 -1.49
C SER A 189 6.21 5.06 -2.01
N LEU A 190 6.24 3.78 -1.62
CA LEU A 190 5.14 2.85 -1.90
C LEU A 190 3.85 3.26 -1.20
N HIS A 191 3.90 3.93 -0.05
CA HIS A 191 2.71 4.48 0.62
C HIS A 191 2.00 5.49 -0.27
N THR A 192 2.75 6.45 -0.81
CA THR A 192 2.22 7.44 -1.76
C THR A 192 1.75 6.77 -3.04
N GLY A 193 2.58 5.89 -3.61
CA GLY A 193 2.29 5.26 -4.88
C GLY A 193 1.02 4.41 -4.85
N LEU A 194 0.91 3.52 -3.85
CA LEU A 194 -0.24 2.64 -3.69
C LEU A 194 -1.52 3.41 -3.36
N ALA A 195 -1.44 4.44 -2.51
CA ALA A 195 -2.58 5.30 -2.20
C ALA A 195 -3.06 6.07 -3.45
N ALA A 196 -2.14 6.62 -4.25
CA ALA A 196 -2.48 7.31 -5.49
C ALA A 196 -3.07 6.36 -6.55
N LEU A 197 -2.50 5.17 -6.71
CA LEU A 197 -3.03 4.13 -7.60
C LEU A 197 -4.45 3.72 -7.18
N ALA A 198 -4.69 3.57 -5.88
CA ALA A 198 -6.02 3.28 -5.34
C ALA A 198 -7.04 4.37 -5.71
N VAL A 199 -6.67 5.65 -5.64
CA VAL A 199 -7.53 6.77 -6.07
C VAL A 199 -7.84 6.72 -7.56
N LEU A 200 -6.85 6.43 -8.41
CA LEU A 200 -7.04 6.31 -9.87
C LEU A 200 -8.07 5.23 -10.22
N TYR A 201 -8.05 4.11 -9.51
CA TYR A 201 -8.98 3.01 -9.70
C TYR A 201 -10.31 3.20 -8.96
N ALA A 202 -10.35 3.91 -7.84
CA ALA A 202 -11.59 4.27 -7.16
C ALA A 202 -12.54 5.06 -8.08
N ARG A 203 -12.00 5.84 -9.02
CA ARG A 203 -12.75 6.54 -10.09
C ARG A 203 -13.52 5.62 -11.03
N LYS A 204 -13.15 4.33 -11.09
CA LYS A 204 -13.82 3.28 -11.88
C LYS A 204 -15.00 2.64 -11.14
N ALA A 205 -15.15 2.93 -9.84
CA ALA A 205 -16.26 2.46 -9.03
C ALA A 205 -17.35 3.55 -8.93
N THR A 206 -17.36 4.33 -7.84
CA THR A 206 -18.37 5.37 -7.62
C THR A 206 -17.74 6.70 -7.20
N ARG A 207 -18.43 7.82 -7.49
CA ARG A 207 -18.00 9.16 -7.06
C ARG A 207 -17.87 9.25 -5.54
N ARG A 208 -18.86 8.73 -4.79
CA ARG A 208 -18.85 8.72 -3.32
C ARG A 208 -17.60 8.01 -2.78
N TYR A 209 -17.26 6.86 -3.35
CA TYR A 209 -16.06 6.13 -2.95
C TYR A 209 -14.77 6.85 -3.37
N THR A 210 -14.74 7.46 -4.56
CA THR A 210 -13.60 8.24 -5.03
C THR A 210 -13.25 9.38 -4.07
N VAL A 211 -14.25 10.12 -3.58
CA VAL A 211 -14.03 11.21 -2.61
C VAL A 211 -13.43 10.68 -1.31
N PHE A 212 -14.00 9.59 -0.77
CA PHE A 212 -13.46 8.94 0.42
C PHE A 212 -12.03 8.46 0.22
N ALA A 213 -11.76 7.73 -0.88
CA ALA A 213 -10.44 7.23 -1.22
C ALA A 213 -9.43 8.37 -1.38
N THR A 214 -9.82 9.47 -2.02
CA THR A 214 -8.95 10.66 -2.19
C THR A 214 -8.60 11.27 -0.84
N GLY A 215 -9.58 11.45 0.05
CA GLY A 215 -9.35 11.97 1.40
C GLY A 215 -8.43 11.07 2.22
N LEU A 216 -8.70 9.76 2.23
CA LEU A 216 -7.88 8.80 2.96
C LEU A 216 -6.46 8.71 2.39
N ALA A 217 -6.30 8.69 1.07
CA ALA A 217 -4.99 8.68 0.40
C ALA A 217 -4.17 9.94 0.74
N ALA A 218 -4.80 11.13 0.71
CA ALA A 218 -4.14 12.37 1.09
C ALA A 218 -3.67 12.31 2.55
N THR A 219 -4.50 11.81 3.47
CA THR A 219 -4.12 11.66 4.88
C THR A 219 -3.01 10.62 5.09
N VAL A 220 -2.99 9.53 4.32
CA VAL A 220 -1.89 8.55 4.32
C VAL A 220 -0.59 9.18 3.84
N VAL A 221 -0.60 9.96 2.75
CA VAL A 221 0.61 10.66 2.28
C VAL A 221 1.08 11.69 3.30
N LEU A 222 0.16 12.46 3.89
CA LEU A 222 0.51 13.42 4.93
C LEU A 222 1.07 12.74 6.18
N SER A 223 0.58 11.56 6.54
CA SER A 223 1.08 10.82 7.70
C SER A 223 2.54 10.42 7.52
N THR A 224 2.98 10.10 6.30
CA THR A 224 4.38 9.69 6.07
C THR A 224 5.36 10.83 6.26
N PHE A 225 5.00 12.05 5.83
CA PHE A 225 5.82 13.24 6.06
C PHE A 225 5.80 13.65 7.53
N TYR A 226 4.60 13.67 8.14
CA TYR A 226 4.46 14.01 9.55
C TYR A 226 5.30 13.08 10.44
N LEU A 227 5.23 11.77 10.21
CA LEU A 227 5.95 10.78 11.02
C LEU A 227 7.46 10.75 10.74
N GLY A 228 7.94 11.47 9.71
CA GLY A 228 9.37 11.56 9.38
C GLY A 228 9.92 10.29 8.73
N ILE A 229 9.09 9.57 7.98
CA ILE A 229 9.43 8.28 7.37
C ILE A 229 9.49 8.31 5.84
N HIS A 230 9.10 9.43 5.21
CA HIS A 230 9.27 9.66 3.78
C HIS A 230 9.62 11.12 3.49
N TRP A 231 10.27 11.33 2.35
CA TRP A 231 10.67 12.60 1.77
C TRP A 231 9.61 13.07 0.75
N PHE A 232 9.40 14.37 0.56
CA PHE A 232 8.54 14.87 -0.52
C PHE A 232 9.02 14.44 -1.92
N VAL A 233 10.33 14.36 -2.13
CA VAL A 233 10.95 13.92 -3.40
C VAL A 233 10.61 12.45 -3.68
N ASP A 234 10.64 11.58 -2.68
CA ASP A 234 10.30 10.17 -2.88
C ASP A 234 8.81 9.95 -3.21
N ALA A 235 7.94 10.81 -2.68
CA ALA A 235 6.52 10.84 -2.99
C ALA A 235 6.28 11.33 -4.42
N ALA A 236 6.95 12.40 -4.84
CA ALA A 236 6.88 12.89 -6.22
C ALA A 236 7.36 11.83 -7.23
N PHE A 237 8.47 11.14 -6.93
CA PHE A 237 8.97 10.04 -7.76
C PHE A 237 7.97 8.88 -7.82
N ALA A 238 7.33 8.53 -6.69
CA ALA A 238 6.31 7.49 -6.66
C ALA A 238 5.12 7.82 -7.58
N LEU A 239 4.68 9.08 -7.68
CA LEU A 239 3.60 9.48 -8.59
C LEU A 239 3.96 9.26 -10.08
N VAL A 240 5.23 9.43 -10.45
CA VAL A 240 5.71 9.11 -11.81
C VAL A 240 5.57 7.61 -12.06
N LEU A 241 6.03 6.77 -11.13
CA LEU A 241 5.91 5.31 -11.25
C LEU A 241 4.46 4.84 -11.26
N VAL A 242 3.56 5.50 -10.51
CA VAL A 242 2.11 5.24 -10.59
C VAL A 242 1.58 5.50 -11.99
N GLY A 243 2.00 6.59 -12.63
CA GLY A 243 1.64 6.88 -14.03
C GLY A 243 2.06 5.75 -14.97
N VAL A 244 3.30 5.27 -14.84
CA VAL A 244 3.83 4.15 -15.64
C VAL A 244 3.06 2.86 -15.36
N ALA A 245 2.90 2.49 -14.10
CA ALA A 245 2.17 1.29 -13.68
C ALA A 245 0.71 1.32 -14.13
N TYR A 246 0.06 2.48 -14.04
CA TYR A 246 -1.29 2.69 -14.55
C TYR A 246 -1.34 2.45 -16.06
N VAL A 247 -0.47 3.09 -16.86
CA VAL A 247 -0.42 2.90 -18.32
C VAL A 247 -0.21 1.43 -18.68
N ILE A 248 0.75 0.74 -18.04
CA ILE A 248 0.99 -0.69 -18.27
C ILE A 248 -0.28 -1.49 -17.97
N SER A 249 -0.92 -1.25 -16.83
CA SER A 249 -2.16 -1.96 -16.46
C SER A 249 -3.35 -1.70 -17.40
N ARG A 250 -3.34 -0.59 -18.17
CA ARG A 250 -4.35 -0.32 -19.21
C ARG A 250 -4.06 -1.04 -20.52
N ARG A 251 -2.78 -1.20 -20.85
CA ARG A 251 -2.31 -1.72 -22.15
C ARG A 251 -2.13 -3.24 -22.14
N VAL A 252 -1.80 -3.81 -20.99
CA VAL A 252 -1.60 -5.24 -20.82
C VAL A 252 -2.88 -5.86 -20.28
N ASP A 253 -3.31 -6.94 -20.92
CA ASP A 253 -4.40 -7.76 -20.43
C ASP A 253 -3.94 -8.55 -19.20
N PRO A 254 -4.54 -8.33 -18.01
CA PRO A 254 -4.14 -9.01 -16.79
C PRO A 254 -4.26 -10.54 -16.90
N GLU A 255 -5.16 -11.07 -17.74
CA GLU A 255 -5.32 -12.52 -17.93
C GLU A 255 -4.12 -13.19 -18.60
N ARG A 256 -3.25 -12.40 -19.26
CA ARG A 256 -2.03 -12.92 -19.91
C ARG A 256 -0.84 -13.02 -18.97
N VAL A 257 -0.86 -12.31 -17.84
CA VAL A 257 0.34 -12.09 -16.99
C VAL A 257 0.13 -12.53 -15.55
N LEU A 258 -1.09 -12.37 -15.01
CA LEU A 258 -1.41 -12.78 -13.65
C LEU A 258 -1.90 -14.22 -13.65
N PRO A 259 -1.47 -15.04 -12.67
CA PRO A 259 -1.65 -16.48 -12.76
C PRO A 259 -3.13 -16.86 -12.72
N VAL A 260 -3.53 -17.65 -13.72
CA VAL A 260 -4.56 -18.67 -13.54
C VAL A 260 -3.97 -20.01 -13.96
N PRO A 261 -3.25 -20.73 -13.08
CA PRO A 261 -3.34 -22.18 -13.13
C PRO A 261 -4.79 -22.51 -12.83
N ASP A 262 -5.47 -23.05 -13.83
CA ASP A 262 -6.80 -23.60 -13.71
C ASP A 262 -6.68 -24.96 -13.02
N PHE A 263 -6.41 -24.97 -11.71
CA PHE A 263 -6.31 -26.22 -10.94
C PHE A 263 -7.65 -26.99 -10.90
N PHE A 264 -8.77 -26.36 -11.29
CA PHE A 264 -10.12 -26.94 -11.18
C PHE A 264 -10.98 -26.88 -12.46
N GLY A 265 -10.45 -26.45 -13.60
CA GLY A 265 -11.13 -26.53 -14.90
C GLY A 265 -12.42 -25.73 -15.04
N LEU A 266 -12.63 -24.66 -14.26
CA LEU A 266 -13.89 -23.92 -14.24
C LEU A 266 -13.66 -22.46 -14.66
N ARG A 267 -13.54 -22.22 -15.97
CA ARG A 267 -13.88 -20.91 -16.54
C ARG A 267 -15.41 -20.73 -16.49
N PRO A 268 -15.96 -19.75 -15.75
CA PRO A 268 -17.34 -19.35 -15.99
C PRO A 268 -17.43 -18.82 -17.42
N LYS A 269 -18.35 -19.35 -18.23
CA LYS A 269 -18.61 -18.96 -19.62
C LYS A 269 -19.08 -17.50 -19.82
N VAL A 270 -18.93 -16.61 -18.84
CA VAL A 270 -19.43 -15.23 -18.87
C VAL A 270 -18.28 -14.26 -19.14
N LEU A 271 -17.48 -14.51 -20.17
CA LEU A 271 -16.47 -13.58 -20.69
C LEU A 271 -16.33 -13.71 -22.23
N SER A 272 -17.43 -14.02 -22.92
CA SER A 272 -17.59 -13.68 -24.33
C SER A 272 -18.52 -12.45 -24.39
N PRO A 273 -18.06 -11.28 -24.83
CA PRO A 273 -19.00 -10.30 -25.35
C PRO A 273 -19.53 -10.92 -26.64
N ASP A 274 -20.73 -11.49 -26.59
CA ASP A 274 -21.50 -11.74 -27.80
C ASP A 274 -21.66 -10.37 -28.48
N ARG A 275 -20.85 -10.15 -29.52
CA ARG A 275 -21.21 -9.22 -30.57
C ARG A 275 -22.38 -9.85 -31.30
N GLU A 276 -23.58 -9.61 -30.78
CA GLU A 276 -24.76 -9.53 -31.63
C GLU A 276 -24.56 -8.31 -32.53
N THR A 277 -24.10 -8.58 -33.75
CA THR A 277 -24.28 -7.71 -34.90
C THR A 277 -24.75 -8.60 -36.04
N GLU A 278 -26.07 -8.66 -36.19
CA GLU A 278 -26.67 -8.49 -37.51
C GLU A 278 -26.31 -7.10 -38.07
#